data_AF-A0A1U7N481-F1
#
_entry.id   AF-A0A1U7N481-F1
#
_cell.length_a   1.000
_cell.length_b   1.000
_cell.length_c   1.000
_cell.angle_alpha   90.00
_cell.angle_beta   90.00
_cell.angle_gamma   90.00
#
_symmetry.space_group_name_H-M   'P 1'
#
loop_
_entity.id
_entity.type
_entity.pdbx_description
1 polymer ?
#
loop_
_entity_poly.entity_id
_entity_poly.type
_entity_poly.pdbx_seq_one_letter_code
_entity_poly.pdbx_strand_id
1 'polypeptide(L)'
;MLGDREFCSPKLGFWLSEKGTYFCLRQKCNTKIKVKKGLYKELREWGLTPGMKLFINDRQVTQQTGFGTFNIAAKWKRNYKGFKTKEPWYILTNLVDLKTAIIAYQKRFDIEEMFRDFKSGGLTD
;
A
#
# COMPACT_ATOMS: atom_id res chain seq x y z
N MET A 1 -12.83 -0.78 -4.07
CA MET A 1 -12.07 -1.07 -5.30
C MET A 1 -10.61 -1.20 -4.95
N LEU A 2 -9.89 -2.04 -5.68
CA LEU A 2 -8.46 -2.24 -5.53
C LEU A 2 -7.83 -1.73 -6.84
N GLY A 3 -6.95 -0.72 -6.78
CA GLY A 3 -6.35 -0.08 -7.96
C GLY A 3 -4.85 -0.31 -8.01
N ASP A 4 -4.31 -0.59 -9.20
CA ASP A 4 -2.87 -0.76 -9.44
C ASP A 4 -2.18 0.58 -9.75
N ARG A 5 -0.83 0.53 -9.78
CA ARG A 5 0.22 1.57 -9.85
C ARG A 5 0.03 2.86 -10.65
N GLU A 6 -1.02 3.03 -11.44
CA GLU A 6 -1.33 4.28 -12.15
C GLU A 6 -2.35 5.18 -11.44
N PHE A 7 -2.99 4.65 -10.38
CA PHE A 7 -4.01 5.37 -9.62
C PHE A 7 -3.50 5.90 -8.27
N CYS A 8 -2.25 6.40 -8.23
CA CYS A 8 -1.59 6.98 -7.05
C CYS A 8 -2.15 8.36 -6.62
N SER A 9 -3.41 8.66 -6.96
CA SER A 9 -4.01 9.96 -6.73
C SER A 9 -4.82 9.96 -5.43
N PRO A 10 -4.51 10.83 -4.45
CA PRO A 10 -5.37 11.09 -3.28
C PRO A 10 -6.84 11.35 -3.64
N LYS A 11 -7.12 11.88 -4.85
CA LYS A 11 -8.47 12.07 -5.40
C LYS A 11 -9.25 10.76 -5.51
N LEU A 12 -8.61 9.67 -5.96
CA LEU A 12 -9.30 8.39 -6.10
C LEU A 12 -9.63 7.79 -4.74
N GLY A 13 -8.70 7.88 -3.78
CA GLY A 13 -8.93 7.41 -2.41
C GLY A 13 -10.12 8.12 -1.76
N PHE A 14 -10.24 9.43 -1.99
CA PHE A 14 -11.37 10.20 -1.50
C PHE A 14 -12.69 9.85 -2.19
N TRP A 15 -12.71 9.78 -3.53
CA TRP A 15 -13.90 9.39 -4.28
C TRP A 15 -14.39 7.98 -3.89
N LEU A 16 -13.49 7.03 -3.67
CA LEU A 16 -13.85 5.68 -3.18
C LEU A 16 -14.42 5.71 -1.77
N SER A 17 -13.90 6.59 -0.91
CA SER A 17 -14.42 6.79 0.44
C SER A 17 -15.81 7.40 0.43
N GLU A 18 -16.09 8.37 -0.44
CA GLU A 18 -17.43 8.96 -0.61
C GLU A 18 -18.46 7.91 -1.10
N LYS A 19 -18.00 6.91 -1.85
CA LYS A 19 -18.83 5.76 -2.26
C LYS A 19 -18.95 4.67 -1.19
N GLY A 20 -18.45 4.89 0.03
CA GLY A 20 -18.50 3.93 1.14
C GLY A 20 -17.74 2.62 0.87
N THR A 21 -16.80 2.63 -0.07
CA THR A 21 -16.14 1.41 -0.53
C THR A 21 -14.76 1.24 0.11
N TYR A 22 -14.45 0.04 0.60
CA TYR A 22 -13.10 -0.28 1.08
C TYR A 22 -12.06 -0.34 -0.05
N PHE A 23 -10.85 0.13 0.23
CA PHE A 23 -9.75 0.12 -0.71
C PHE A 23 -8.39 -0.20 -0.07
N CYS A 24 -7.48 -0.75 -0.88
CA CYS A 24 -6.06 -0.91 -0.58
C CYS A 24 -5.26 -0.49 -1.81
N LEU A 25 -4.41 0.54 -1.68
CA LEU A 25 -3.60 1.10 -2.77
C LEU A 25 -2.12 1.06 -2.41
N ARG A 26 -1.29 0.49 -3.29
CA ARG A 26 0.16 0.40 -3.08
C ARG A 26 0.82 1.77 -3.21
N GLN A 27 1.65 2.12 -2.22
CA GLN A 27 2.43 3.36 -2.17
C GLN A 27 3.92 3.09 -2.39
N LYS A 28 4.62 4.08 -2.96
CA LYS A 28 6.08 4.09 -3.07
C LYS A 28 6.70 4.47 -1.74
N CYS A 29 7.95 4.07 -1.49
CA CYS A 29 8.66 4.37 -0.24
C CYS A 29 8.91 5.88 -0.03
N ASN A 30 8.90 6.68 -1.09
CA ASN A 30 9.03 8.13 -1.06
C ASN A 30 7.69 8.88 -0.94
N THR A 31 6.55 8.17 -0.75
CA THR A 31 5.27 8.83 -0.49
C THR A 31 5.34 9.61 0.83
N LYS A 32 4.94 10.90 0.79
CA LYS A 32 4.97 11.83 1.92
C LYS A 32 3.70 11.74 2.76
N ILE A 33 3.86 11.49 4.06
CA ILE A 33 2.79 11.39 5.04
C ILE A 33 2.86 12.58 5.99
N LYS A 34 1.73 13.24 6.22
CA LYS A 34 1.68 14.37 7.15
C LYS A 34 1.72 13.87 8.59
N VAL A 35 2.73 14.31 9.34
CA VAL A 35 2.90 13.94 10.76
C VAL A 35 2.32 15.03 11.66
N LYS A 36 2.55 16.30 11.31
CA LYS A 36 2.04 17.49 11.99
C LYS A 36 1.77 18.60 10.97
N LYS A 37 1.16 19.72 11.40
CA LYS A 37 0.96 20.90 10.52
C LYS A 37 2.32 21.35 9.96
N GLY A 38 2.43 21.39 8.63
CA GLY A 38 3.66 21.77 7.92
C GLY A 38 4.76 20.71 7.89
N LEU A 39 4.62 19.58 8.59
CA LEU A 39 5.64 18.53 8.66
C LEU A 39 5.19 17.25 7.96
N TYR A 40 5.98 16.85 6.97
CA TYR A 40 5.79 15.62 6.20
C TYR A 40 7.00 14.71 6.36
N LYS A 41 6.74 13.41 6.43
CA LYS A 41 7.74 12.36 6.52
C LYS A 41 7.47 11.31 5.46
N GLU A 42 8.48 10.90 4.71
CA GLU A 42 8.38 9.84 3.73
C GLU A 42 8.28 8.47 4.40
N LEU A 43 7.60 7.53 3.75
CA LEU A 43 7.38 6.19 4.29
C LEU A 43 8.69 5.45 4.62
N ARG A 44 9.75 5.62 3.83
CA ARG A 44 11.07 5.03 4.10
C ARG A 44 11.67 5.48 5.44
N GLU A 45 11.32 6.66 5.92
CA GLU A 45 11.86 7.21 7.15
C GLU A 45 11.20 6.61 8.41
N TRP A 46 10.17 5.77 8.25
CA TRP A 46 9.46 5.10 9.36
C TRP A 46 10.19 3.86 9.90
N GLY A 47 11.40 3.56 9.41
CA GLY A 47 12.28 2.56 10.02
C GLY A 47 11.80 1.12 9.87
N LEU A 48 11.00 0.83 8.84
CA LEU A 48 10.59 -0.54 8.56
C LEU A 48 11.83 -1.38 8.19
N THR A 49 11.96 -2.58 8.75
CA THR A 49 13.01 -3.56 8.41
C THR A 49 12.40 -4.94 8.14
N PRO A 50 13.11 -5.88 7.47
CA PRO A 50 12.57 -7.20 7.15
C PRO A 50 12.01 -7.94 8.38
N GLY A 51 10.76 -8.39 8.29
CA GLY A 51 10.03 -9.04 9.38
C GLY A 51 9.09 -8.11 10.15
N MET A 52 9.21 -6.79 9.99
CA MET A 52 8.36 -5.83 10.67
C MET A 52 7.02 -5.62 9.96
N LYS A 53 6.03 -5.19 10.75
CA LYS A 53 4.77 -4.61 10.28
C LYS A 53 4.53 -3.31 11.04
N LEU A 54 3.85 -2.36 10.41
CA LEU A 54 3.50 -1.07 11.00
C LEU A 54 2.11 -0.66 10.54
N PHE A 55 1.35 -0.03 11.42
CA PHE A 55 0.06 0.55 11.09
C PHE A 55 0.03 2.00 11.55
N ILE A 56 -0.30 2.90 10.62
CA ILE A 56 -0.34 4.34 10.88
C ILE A 56 -1.77 4.81 10.61
N ASN A 57 -2.47 5.23 11.66
CA ASN A 57 -3.88 5.60 11.56
C ASN A 57 -4.08 7.08 11.30
N ASP A 58 -5.19 7.38 10.62
CA ASP A 58 -5.78 8.71 10.46
C ASP A 58 -4.78 9.77 9.97
N ARG A 59 -4.00 9.42 8.95
CA ARG A 59 -3.01 10.33 8.36
C ARG A 59 -3.48 10.90 7.04
N GLN A 60 -3.28 12.20 6.90
CA GLN A 60 -3.36 12.84 5.59
C GLN A 60 -2.16 12.37 4.75
N VAL A 61 -2.46 11.75 3.62
CA VAL A 61 -1.45 11.24 2.69
C VAL A 61 -1.34 12.23 1.53
N THR A 62 -0.11 12.72 1.30
CA THR A 62 0.25 13.83 0.39
C THR A 62 -0.13 15.26 0.84
N GLN A 63 0.36 16.27 0.12
CA GLN A 63 0.14 17.69 0.36
C GLN A 63 -1.21 18.22 -0.16
N GLN A 64 -2.02 17.38 -0.82
CA GLN A 64 -3.28 17.82 -1.39
C GLN A 64 -4.33 18.02 -0.30
N THR A 65 -4.69 19.28 -0.04
CA THR A 65 -5.78 19.67 0.85
C THR A 65 -7.13 19.32 0.22
N GLY A 66 -8.08 18.84 1.03
CA GLY A 66 -9.44 18.47 0.59
C GLY A 66 -9.69 16.96 0.46
N PHE A 67 -8.65 16.13 0.57
CA PHE A 67 -8.78 14.67 0.65
C PHE A 67 -8.65 14.25 2.12
N GLY A 68 -9.56 13.40 2.59
CA GLY A 68 -9.68 12.96 4.00
C GLY A 68 -8.42 12.27 4.56
N THR A 69 -8.52 11.81 5.80
CA THR A 69 -7.46 11.01 6.44
C THR A 69 -7.62 9.53 6.09
N PHE A 70 -6.48 8.85 5.94
CA PHE A 70 -6.44 7.43 5.60
C PHE A 70 -5.44 6.70 6.49
N ASN A 71 -5.59 5.38 6.54
CA ASN A 71 -4.68 4.50 7.25
C ASN A 71 -3.59 3.98 6.31
N ILE A 72 -2.43 3.67 6.90
CA ILE A 72 -1.30 3.07 6.18
C ILE A 72 -0.92 1.77 6.87
N ALA A 73 -1.12 0.67 6.14
CA ALA A 73 -0.62 -0.65 6.52
C ALA A 73 0.72 -0.90 5.83
N ALA A 74 1.74 -1.24 6.62
CA ALA A 74 3.04 -1.58 6.12
C ALA A 74 3.51 -2.96 6.58
N LYS A 75 4.18 -3.69 5.69
CA LYS A 75 4.74 -5.03 5.96
C LYS A 75 6.01 -5.21 5.16
N TRP A 76 7.11 -5.57 5.82
CA TRP A 76 8.30 -6.07 5.14
C TRP A 76 8.41 -7.57 5.40
N LYS A 77 8.34 -8.38 4.33
CA LYS A 77 8.55 -9.82 4.44
C LYS A 77 9.96 -10.11 4.97
N ARG A 78 10.09 -11.14 5.79
CA ARG A 78 11.40 -11.59 6.28
C ARG A 78 12.20 -12.16 5.11
N ASN A 79 13.50 -11.88 5.09
CA ASN A 79 14.42 -12.56 4.17
C ASN A 79 14.56 -14.03 4.60
N TYR A 80 14.46 -14.97 3.65
CA TYR A 80 14.58 -16.40 3.95
C TYR A 80 15.35 -17.11 2.83
N LYS A 81 16.31 -17.98 3.19
CA LYS A 81 17.08 -18.85 2.27
C LYS A 81 17.50 -18.18 0.94
N GLY A 82 18.12 -17.00 1.01
CA GLY A 82 18.59 -16.28 -0.18
C GLY A 82 17.54 -15.41 -0.90
N PHE A 83 16.25 -15.59 -0.64
CA PHE A 83 15.21 -14.68 -1.11
C PHE A 83 15.18 -13.40 -0.28
N LYS A 84 15.74 -12.33 -0.84
CA LYS A 84 15.66 -10.96 -0.30
C LYS A 84 14.47 -10.24 -0.89
N THR A 85 13.53 -9.80 -0.06
CA THR A 85 12.50 -8.87 -0.54
C THR A 85 13.07 -7.47 -0.63
N LYS A 86 13.17 -6.94 -1.86
CA LYS A 86 13.84 -5.67 -2.18
C LYS A 86 13.21 -4.47 -1.49
N GLU A 87 11.89 -4.48 -1.29
CA GLU A 87 11.17 -3.35 -0.71
C GLU A 87 9.99 -3.77 0.20
N PRO A 88 9.71 -2.99 1.26
CA PRO A 88 8.52 -3.15 2.07
C PRO A 88 7.25 -2.82 1.28
N TRP A 89 6.14 -3.37 1.74
CA TRP A 89 4.81 -3.01 1.29
C TRP A 89 4.31 -1.83 2.11
N TYR A 90 3.84 -0.80 1.43
CA TYR A 90 3.11 0.31 2.02
C TYR A 90 1.75 0.42 1.34
N ILE A 91 0.68 0.33 2.11
CA ILE A 91 -0.68 0.20 1.59
C ILE A 91 -1.51 1.31 2.21
N LEU A 92 -1.99 2.22 1.37
CA LEU A 92 -3.00 3.22 1.75
C LEU A 92 -4.37 2.55 1.77
N THR A 93 -5.12 2.72 2.85
CA THR A 93 -6.40 2.05 3.03
C THR A 93 -7.33 2.83 3.96
N ASN A 94 -8.64 2.60 3.80
CA ASN A 94 -9.66 3.00 4.77
C ASN A 94 -10.13 1.83 5.66
N LEU A 95 -9.42 0.68 5.62
CA LEU A 95 -9.63 -0.42 6.56
C LEU A 95 -9.12 -0.03 7.94
N VAL A 96 -9.81 -0.53 8.97
CA VAL A 96 -9.60 -0.11 10.37
C VAL A 96 -8.46 -0.87 11.09
N ASP A 97 -7.95 -1.95 10.49
CA ASP A 97 -6.89 -2.74 11.11
C ASP A 97 -5.85 -3.26 10.11
N LEU A 98 -4.63 -3.43 10.64
CA LEU A 98 -3.46 -3.88 9.90
C LEU A 98 -3.65 -5.26 9.27
N LYS A 99 -4.25 -6.21 9.99
CA LYS A 99 -4.32 -7.61 9.56
C LYS A 99 -5.22 -7.72 8.35
N THR A 100 -6.40 -7.10 8.39
CA THR A 100 -7.36 -7.06 7.29
C THR A 100 -6.76 -6.36 6.07
N ALA A 101 -6.08 -5.22 6.26
CA ALA A 101 -5.43 -4.51 5.17
C ALA A 101 -4.35 -5.34 4.47
N ILE A 102 -3.49 -6.02 5.23
CA ILE A 102 -2.46 -6.90 4.69
C ILE A 102 -3.07 -8.11 3.97
N ILE A 103 -4.10 -8.76 4.55
CA ILE A 103 -4.74 -9.93 3.94
C ILE A 103 -5.46 -9.54 2.65
N ALA A 104 -6.21 -8.44 2.65
CA ALA A 104 -6.92 -7.94 1.48
C ALA A 104 -5.95 -7.61 0.34
N TYR A 105 -4.83 -6.96 0.64
CA TYR A 105 -3.80 -6.66 -0.35
C TYR A 105 -3.10 -7.93 -0.86
N GLN A 106 -2.75 -8.87 0.03
CA GLN A 106 -2.08 -10.13 -0.33
C GLN A 106 -2.92 -10.93 -1.33
N LYS A 107 -4.23 -11.11 -1.08
CA LYS A 107 -5.13 -11.84 -1.99
C LYS A 107 -5.10 -11.26 -3.41
N ARG A 108 -5.07 -9.93 -3.56
CA ARG A 108 -4.98 -9.27 -4.86
C ARG A 108 -3.62 -9.51 -5.53
N PHE A 109 -2.54 -9.37 -4.76
CA PHE A 109 -1.19 -9.56 -5.27
C PHE A 109 -0.99 -11.01 -5.77
N ASP A 110 -1.49 -12.00 -5.03
CA ASP A 110 -1.44 -13.40 -5.43
C ASP A 110 -2.23 -13.63 -6.74
N ILE A 111 -3.40 -12.99 -6.89
CA ILE A 111 -4.18 -13.02 -8.14
C ILE A 111 -3.41 -12.37 -9.30
N GLU A 112 -2.81 -11.20 -9.10
CA GLU A 112 -2.02 -10.52 -10.13
C GLU A 112 -0.76 -11.28 -10.54
N GLU A 113 -0.06 -11.91 -9.60
CA GLU A 113 1.07 -12.80 -9.90
C GLU A 113 0.60 -14.02 -10.70
N MET A 114 -0.48 -14.69 -10.30
CA MET A 114 -1.05 -15.79 -11.07
C MET A 114 -1.41 -15.37 -12.51
N PHE A 115 -2.03 -14.20 -12.70
CA PHE A 115 -2.35 -13.69 -14.04
C PHE A 115 -1.11 -13.29 -14.84
N ARG A 116 -0.06 -12.79 -14.19
CA ARG A 116 1.21 -12.45 -14.84
C ARG A 116 1.93 -13.72 -15.29
N ASP A 117 1.98 -14.74 -14.45
CA ASP A 117 2.59 -16.05 -14.77
C ASP A 117 1.82 -16.72 -15.91
N PHE A 118 0.49 -16.63 -15.93
CA PHE A 118 -0.34 -17.14 -17.03
C PHE A 118 -0.03 -16.45 -18.39
N LYS A 119 0.34 -15.17 -18.38
CA LYS A 119 0.76 -14.43 -19.59
C LYS A 119 2.23 -14.69 -19.97
N SER A 120 3.03 -15.21 -19.04
CA SER A 120 4.46 -15.50 -19.23
C SER A 120 4.71 -16.88 -19.84
N GLY A 121 3.73 -17.79 -19.73
CA GLY A 121 3.75 -19.12 -20.33
C GLY A 121 3.43 -19.12 -21.83
N GLY A 122 4.16 -18.32 -22.62
CA GLY A 122 4.11 -18.43 -24.08
C GLY A 122 4.44 -19.86 -24.52
N LEU A 123 3.60 -20.40 -25.41
CA LEU A 123 3.84 -21.65 -26.13
C LEU A 123 5.31 -21.73 -26.58
N THR A 124 6.03 -22.73 -26.09
CA THR A 124 7.07 -23.39 -26.89
C THR A 124 6.41 -24.62 -27.47
N ASP A 125 5.94 -24.49 -28.71
CA ASP A 125 5.94 -25.58 -29.68
C ASP A 125 7.01 -25.23 -30.72
#